data_AF-A0A2A4WXD9-F1
#
_entry.id   AF-A0A2A4WXD9-F1
#
_cell.length_a   1.000
_cell.length_b   1.000
_cell.length_c   1.000
_cell.angle_alpha   90.00
_cell.angle_beta   90.00
_cell.angle_gamma   90.00
#
_symmetry.space_group_name_H-M   'P 1'
#
loop_
_entity.id
_entity.type
_entity.pdbx_description
1 polymer ?
#
loop_
_entity_poly.entity_id
_entity_poly.type
_entity_poly.pdbx_seq_one_letter_code
_entity_poly.pdbx_strand_id
1 'polypeptide(L)'
;MAALCLCSAFLLEALQTGSSAVTKGINWIPFLGHMKSIMDMVDLVATAWPFAALAYLALSFAPPNAKPVAISGAILIAITTLVVEWLQQSLPGRYPDITDVVIATLGWSLPWVYLSAITKSGLKGQTKAPPNPKYP
;
A
#
# COMPACT_ATOMS: atom_id res chain seq x y z
N MET A 1 12.84 13.40 -5.14
CA MET A 1 13.93 12.45 -5.46
C MET A 1 13.75 11.11 -4.74
N ALA A 2 13.48 11.07 -3.42
CA ALA A 2 13.30 9.81 -2.69
C ALA A 2 12.20 8.88 -3.23
N ALA A 3 11.02 9.42 -3.58
CA ALA A 3 9.93 8.64 -4.17
C ALA A 3 10.31 8.02 -5.53
N LEU A 4 11.07 8.77 -6.34
CA LEU A 4 11.57 8.32 -7.64
C LEU A 4 12.60 7.20 -7.48
N CYS A 5 13.49 7.32 -6.49
CA CYS A 5 14.47 6.28 -6.15
C CYS A 5 13.79 5.00 -5.66
N LEU A 6 12.74 5.11 -4.84
CA LEU A 6 11.96 3.96 -4.36
C LEU A 6 11.22 3.26 -5.51
N CYS A 7 10.59 4.03 -6.42
CA CYS A 7 9.97 3.47 -7.61
C CYS A 7 10.98 2.78 -8.54
N SER A 8 12.16 3.37 -8.74
CA SER A 8 13.20 2.77 -9.58
C SER A 8 13.80 1.50 -8.97
N ALA A 9 13.99 1.46 -7.64
CA ALA A 9 14.47 0.26 -6.96
C ALA A 9 13.45 -0.88 -7.06
N PHE A 10 12.16 -0.58 -6.85
CA PHE A 10 11.08 -1.56 -7.01
C PHE A 10 11.03 -2.13 -8.44
N LEU A 11 11.17 -1.27 -9.45
CA LEU A 11 11.21 -1.71 -10.85
C LEU A 11 12.42 -2.62 -11.14
N LEU A 12 13.60 -2.31 -10.62
CA LEU A 12 14.81 -3.11 -10.80
C LEU A 12 14.72 -4.49 -10.13
N GLU A 13 14.13 -4.56 -8.94
CA GLU A 13 13.87 -5.82 -8.22
C GLU A 13 12.86 -6.68 -8.98
N ALA A 14 11.78 -6.07 -9.47
CA ALA A 14 10.70 -6.76 -10.19
C ALA A 14 11.13 -7.34 -11.55
N LEU A 15 12.23 -6.83 -12.14
CA LEU A 15 12.77 -7.26 -13.43
C LEU A 15 13.82 -8.37 -13.33
N GLN A 16 14.11 -8.89 -12.14
CA GLN A 16 15.01 -10.04 -11.99
C GLN A 16 14.33 -11.33 -12.46
N THR A 17 14.92 -12.00 -13.45
CA THR A 17 14.47 -13.28 -14.01
C THR A 17 14.63 -14.44 -13.02
N GLY A 18 13.65 -15.34 -12.96
CA GLY A 18 13.73 -16.57 -12.15
C GLY A 18 14.40 -17.73 -12.91
N SER A 19 14.91 -18.72 -12.19
CA SER A 19 15.65 -19.88 -12.76
C SER A 19 14.81 -20.89 -13.56
N SER A 20 13.51 -20.68 -13.74
CA SER A 20 12.62 -21.64 -14.42
C SER A 20 12.23 -21.15 -15.81
N ALA A 21 12.31 -22.00 -16.84
CA ALA A 21 11.99 -21.65 -18.23
C ALA A 21 10.49 -21.50 -18.56
N VAL A 22 9.61 -21.58 -17.55
CA VAL A 22 8.14 -21.57 -17.73
C VAL A 22 7.57 -20.23 -17.26
N THR A 23 6.85 -19.56 -18.14
CA THR A 23 6.03 -18.38 -17.84
C THR A 23 4.69 -18.80 -17.27
N LYS A 24 4.17 -18.08 -16.28
CA LYS A 24 2.84 -18.32 -15.70
C LYS A 24 1.97 -17.09 -15.85
N GLY A 25 0.69 -17.31 -16.15
CA GLY A 25 -0.33 -16.24 -16.18
C GLY A 25 -0.54 -15.62 -14.80
N ILE A 26 -1.10 -14.39 -14.76
CA ILE A 26 -1.51 -13.74 -13.51
C ILE A 26 -2.47 -14.64 -12.73
N ASN A 27 -2.15 -14.89 -11.47
CA ASN A 27 -3.07 -15.50 -10.53
C ASN A 27 -4.13 -14.47 -10.12
N TRP A 28 -5.36 -14.69 -10.55
CA TRP A 28 -6.50 -13.84 -10.22
C TRP A 28 -7.19 -14.21 -8.91
N ILE A 29 -6.77 -15.31 -8.27
CA ILE A 29 -7.36 -15.79 -7.02
C ILE A 29 -6.50 -15.28 -5.85
N PRO A 30 -6.99 -14.33 -5.03
CA PRO A 30 -6.20 -13.78 -3.94
C PRO A 30 -5.73 -14.87 -2.97
N PHE A 31 -4.51 -14.73 -2.48
CA PHE A 31 -3.83 -15.62 -1.51
C PHE A 31 -3.55 -17.05 -1.99
N LEU A 32 -3.96 -17.44 -3.20
CA LEU A 32 -3.77 -18.81 -3.69
C LEU A 32 -2.28 -19.16 -3.91
N GLY A 33 -1.46 -18.18 -4.32
CA GLY A 33 -0.01 -18.34 -4.42
C GLY A 33 0.69 -18.46 -3.06
N HIS A 34 0.11 -17.83 -2.04
CA HIS A 34 0.76 -17.51 -0.76
C HIS A 34 0.36 -18.44 0.41
N MET A 35 -0.62 -19.32 0.21
CA MET A 35 -1.05 -20.31 1.22
C MET A 35 -0.12 -21.53 1.35
N LYS A 36 1.00 -21.56 0.63
CA LYS A 36 1.92 -22.71 0.59
C LYS A 36 2.92 -22.73 1.75
N SER A 37 3.22 -21.58 2.33
CA SER A 37 4.15 -21.44 3.45
C SER A 37 3.84 -20.19 4.28
N ILE A 38 4.11 -20.25 5.58
CA ILE A 38 4.08 -19.07 6.46
C ILE A 38 5.10 -18.02 6.01
N MET A 39 6.24 -18.44 5.46
CA MET A 39 7.24 -17.51 4.96
C MET A 39 6.72 -16.70 3.77
N ASP A 40 5.99 -17.34 2.85
CA ASP A 40 5.38 -16.65 1.70
C ASP A 40 4.36 -15.58 2.16
N MET A 41 3.65 -15.83 3.27
CA MET A 41 2.74 -14.84 3.86
C MET A 41 3.49 -13.67 4.52
N VAL A 42 4.62 -13.94 5.18
CA VAL A 42 5.45 -12.88 5.78
C VAL A 42 6.07 -12.01 4.68
N ASP A 43 6.59 -12.62 3.62
CA ASP A 43 7.16 -11.91 2.49
C ASP A 43 6.11 -11.04 1.79
N LEU A 44 4.89 -11.56 1.61
CA LEU A 44 3.76 -10.79 1.11
C LEU A 44 3.45 -9.58 2.00
N VAL A 45 3.40 -9.73 3.32
CA VAL A 45 3.15 -8.58 4.21
C VAL A 45 4.33 -7.59 4.17
N ALA A 46 5.55 -8.09 3.98
CA ALA A 46 6.73 -7.25 3.80
C ALA A 46 6.68 -6.44 2.51
N THR A 47 5.93 -6.83 1.47
CA THR A 47 5.77 -5.95 0.29
C THR A 47 4.93 -4.71 0.58
N ALA A 48 4.18 -4.67 1.69
CA ALA A 48 3.31 -3.55 2.05
C ALA A 48 4.06 -2.32 2.60
N TRP A 49 5.19 -2.51 3.28
CA TRP A 49 5.86 -1.44 4.05
C TRP A 49 6.35 -0.25 3.20
N PRO A 50 6.87 -0.42 1.96
CA PRO A 50 7.30 0.73 1.14
C PRO A 50 6.14 1.66 0.80
N PHE A 51 4.95 1.10 0.56
CA PHE A 51 3.74 1.88 0.26
C PHE A 51 3.21 2.60 1.50
N ALA A 52 3.29 1.95 2.67
CA ALA A 52 2.99 2.60 3.94
C ALA A 52 3.96 3.75 4.23
N ALA A 53 5.25 3.55 4.02
CA ALA A 53 6.27 4.60 4.17
C ALA A 53 6.01 5.79 3.22
N LEU A 54 5.61 5.51 1.98
CA LEU A 54 5.24 6.54 1.01
C LEU A 54 4.00 7.33 1.46
N ALA A 55 3.00 6.67 2.04
CA ALA A 55 1.83 7.32 2.59
C ALA A 55 2.18 8.21 3.79
N TYR A 56 3.04 7.75 4.70
CA TYR A 56 3.54 8.59 5.80
C TYR A 56 4.35 9.78 5.31
N LEU A 57 5.17 9.60 4.27
CA LEU A 57 5.89 10.70 3.63
C LEU A 57 4.90 11.72 3.05
N ALA A 58 3.88 11.28 2.31
CA ALA A 58 2.85 12.17 1.78
C ALA A 58 2.07 12.91 2.87
N LEU A 59 1.81 12.25 4.00
CA LEU A 59 1.20 12.85 5.19
C LEU A 59 2.10 13.93 5.83
N SER A 60 3.43 13.74 5.82
CA SER A 60 4.38 14.71 6.40
C SER A 60 4.35 16.09 5.73
N PHE A 61 3.87 16.16 4.49
CA PHE A 61 3.68 17.43 3.77
C PHE A 61 2.39 18.17 4.16
N ALA A 62 1.60 17.64 5.10
CA ALA A 62 0.37 18.23 5.60
C ALA A 62 -0.54 18.77 4.48
N PRO A 63 -0.97 17.93 3.51
CA PRO A 63 -1.71 18.41 2.37
C PRO A 63 -3.01 19.10 2.81
N PRO A 64 -3.36 20.27 2.23
CA PRO A 64 -4.56 21.01 2.62
C PRO A 64 -5.85 20.21 2.41
N ASN A 65 -5.84 19.28 1.43
CA ASN A 65 -6.91 18.32 1.19
C ASN A 65 -6.35 16.89 1.14
N ALA A 66 -6.41 16.17 2.26
CA ALA A 66 -5.87 14.79 2.35
C ALA A 66 -6.61 13.78 1.46
N LYS A 67 -7.92 13.95 1.22
CA LYS A 67 -8.74 13.02 0.43
C LYS A 67 -8.26 12.83 -1.03
N PRO A 68 -8.09 13.88 -1.86
CA PRO A 68 -7.63 13.71 -3.22
C PRO A 68 -6.24 13.10 -3.29
N VAL A 69 -5.33 13.42 -2.36
CA VAL A 69 -3.99 12.81 -2.29
C VAL A 69 -4.09 11.32 -1.97
N ALA A 70 -4.90 10.94 -0.98
CA ALA A 70 -5.12 9.55 -0.63
C ALA A 70 -5.69 8.74 -1.81
N ILE A 71 -6.72 9.26 -2.49
CA ILE A 71 -7.39 8.56 -3.61
C ILE A 71 -6.48 8.48 -4.83
N SER A 72 -5.89 9.61 -5.25
CA SER A 72 -5.01 9.64 -6.43
C SER A 72 -3.77 8.76 -6.23
N GLY A 73 -3.19 8.77 -5.03
CA GLY A 73 -2.07 7.88 -4.69
C GLY A 73 -2.46 6.40 -4.68
N ALA A 74 -3.65 6.06 -4.18
CA ALA A 74 -4.15 4.68 -4.19
C ALA A 74 -4.35 4.17 -5.63
N ILE A 75 -4.94 5.00 -6.49
CA ILE A 75 -5.11 4.69 -7.91
C ILE A 75 -3.74 4.52 -8.59
N LEU A 76 -2.81 5.45 -8.35
CA LEU A 76 -1.49 5.41 -8.96
C LEU A 76 -0.72 4.15 -8.55
N ILE A 77 -0.75 3.78 -7.26
CA ILE A 77 -0.10 2.58 -6.75
C ILE A 77 -0.74 1.33 -7.35
N ALA A 78 -2.07 1.22 -7.34
CA ALA A 78 -2.78 0.07 -7.91
C ALA A 78 -2.48 -0.12 -9.40
N ILE A 79 -2.46 0.97 -10.19
CA ILE A 79 -2.10 0.89 -11.61
C ILE A 79 -0.63 0.47 -11.78
N THR A 80 0.27 1.08 -11.01
CA THR A 80 1.71 0.80 -11.13
C THR A 80 2.01 -0.65 -10.78
N THR A 81 1.46 -1.17 -9.68
CA THR A 81 1.67 -2.56 -9.28
C THR A 81 0.98 -3.54 -10.22
N LEU A 82 -0.21 -3.23 -10.72
CA LEU A 82 -0.87 -4.06 -11.73
C LEU A 82 -0.04 -4.14 -13.02
N VAL A 83 0.54 -3.03 -13.47
CA VAL A 83 1.44 -3.01 -14.63
C VAL A 83 2.70 -3.85 -14.35
N VAL A 84 3.26 -3.79 -13.15
CA VAL A 84 4.40 -4.62 -12.77
C VAL A 84 4.05 -6.11 -12.81
N GLU A 85 2.95 -6.52 -12.18
CA GLU A 85 2.47 -7.91 -12.22
C GLU A 85 2.19 -8.38 -13.66
N TRP A 86 1.64 -7.51 -14.50
CA TRP A 86 1.42 -7.78 -15.92
C TRP A 86 2.73 -7.98 -16.69
N LEU A 87 3.77 -7.20 -16.40
CA LEU A 87 5.10 -7.39 -16.98
C LEU A 87 5.77 -8.67 -16.45
N GLN A 88 5.59 -8.99 -15.16
CA GLN A 88 6.12 -10.22 -14.56
C GLN A 88 5.53 -11.49 -15.18
N GLN A 89 4.33 -11.43 -15.76
CA GLN A 89 3.76 -12.54 -16.54
C GLN A 89 4.65 -12.99 -17.71
N SER A 90 5.47 -12.06 -18.24
CA SER A 90 6.42 -12.34 -19.32
C SER A 90 7.77 -12.85 -18.80
N LEU A 91 7.99 -12.89 -17.48
CA LEU A 91 9.23 -13.33 -16.86
C LEU A 91 9.16 -14.82 -16.49
N PRO A 92 10.08 -15.65 -17.03
CA PRO A 92 10.15 -17.06 -16.68
C PRO A 92 10.40 -17.25 -15.18
N GLY A 93 9.65 -18.16 -14.55
CA GLY A 93 9.84 -18.52 -13.14
C GLY A 93 9.26 -17.53 -12.12
N ARG A 94 8.57 -16.47 -12.55
CA ARG A 94 7.78 -15.61 -11.66
C ARG A 94 6.33 -16.08 -11.58
N TYR A 95 5.69 -15.80 -10.44
CA TYR A 95 4.29 -16.15 -10.18
C TYR A 95 3.52 -14.87 -9.88
N PRO A 96 3.13 -14.11 -10.91
CA PRO A 96 2.41 -12.86 -10.70
C PRO A 96 1.08 -13.12 -9.99
N ASP A 97 0.77 -12.33 -8.97
CA ASP A 97 -0.38 -12.52 -8.09
C ASP A 97 -1.11 -11.18 -7.84
N ILE A 98 -2.42 -11.16 -8.09
CA ILE A 98 -3.26 -9.97 -7.83
C ILE A 98 -3.21 -9.54 -6.35
N THR A 99 -2.84 -10.46 -5.46
CA THR A 99 -2.65 -10.19 -4.03
C THR A 99 -1.63 -9.09 -3.80
N ASP A 100 -0.56 -9.00 -4.60
CA ASP A 100 0.48 -7.96 -4.45
C ASP A 100 -0.09 -6.56 -4.75
N VAL A 101 -0.97 -6.46 -5.75
CA VAL A 101 -1.67 -5.20 -6.07
C VAL A 101 -2.57 -4.77 -4.90
N VAL A 102 -3.29 -5.73 -4.31
CA VAL A 102 -4.18 -5.47 -3.16
C VAL A 102 -3.37 -5.03 -1.95
N ILE A 103 -2.29 -5.73 -1.62
CA ILE A 103 -1.45 -5.45 -0.45
C ILE A 103 -0.75 -4.10 -0.59
N ALA A 104 -0.24 -3.77 -1.77
CA ALA A 104 0.35 -2.46 -2.04
C ALA A 104 -0.66 -1.32 -1.85
N THR A 105 -1.88 -1.50 -2.39
CA THR A 105 -2.95 -0.51 -2.28
C THR A 105 -3.41 -0.32 -0.83
N LEU A 106 -3.48 -1.41 -0.06
CA LEU A 106 -3.77 -1.38 1.38
C LEU A 106 -2.65 -0.68 2.16
N GLY A 107 -1.39 -1.00 1.86
CA GLY A 107 -0.21 -0.37 2.48
C GLY A 107 -0.26 1.14 2.37
N TRP A 108 -0.64 1.68 1.21
CA TRP A 108 -0.86 3.11 1.04
C TRP A 108 -2.08 3.65 1.79
N SER A 109 -3.22 2.95 1.73
CA SER A 109 -4.51 3.47 2.20
C SER A 109 -4.64 3.49 3.73
N LEU A 110 -4.01 2.54 4.42
CA LEU A 110 -4.15 2.36 5.86
C LEU A 110 -3.74 3.59 6.70
N PRO A 111 -2.58 4.25 6.46
CA PRO A 111 -2.20 5.46 7.19
C PRO A 111 -3.22 6.60 7.08
N TRP A 112 -3.82 6.81 5.90
CA TRP A 112 -4.84 7.85 5.70
C TRP A 112 -6.13 7.57 6.47
N VAL A 113 -6.58 6.31 6.51
CA VAL A 113 -7.77 5.90 7.27
C VAL A 113 -7.52 6.02 8.76
N TYR A 114 -6.37 5.56 9.23
CA TYR A 114 -5.98 5.63 10.64
C TYR A 114 -5.95 7.08 11.15
N LEU A 115 -5.30 7.98 10.42
CA LEU A 115 -5.23 9.39 10.80
C LEU A 115 -6.62 10.05 10.76
N SER A 116 -7.43 9.75 9.75
CA SER A 116 -8.80 10.26 9.66
C SER A 116 -9.69 9.81 10.83
N ALA A 117 -9.50 8.59 11.33
CA ALA A 117 -10.22 8.07 12.48
C ALA A 117 -9.82 8.78 13.79
N ILE A 118 -8.53 9.04 13.98
CA ILE A 118 -8.00 9.78 15.14
C ILE A 118 -8.52 11.22 15.15
N THR A 119 -8.48 11.92 14.02
CA THR A 119 -8.95 13.31 13.96
C THR A 119 -10.44 13.41 14.29
N LYS A 120 -11.26 12.46 13.81
CA LYS A 120 -12.69 12.39 14.12
C LYS A 120 -12.95 12.10 15.60
N SER A 121 -12.20 11.18 16.23
CA SER A 121 -12.38 10.86 17.65
C SER A 121 -11.98 12.03 18.56
N GLY A 122 -10.89 12.74 18.23
CA GLY A 122 -10.45 13.94 18.94
C GLY A 122 -11.48 15.08 18.91
N LEU A 123 -12.09 15.34 17.74
CA LEU A 123 -13.17 16.33 17.60
C LEU A 123 -14.40 15.98 18.45
N LYS A 124 -14.74 14.68 18.54
CA LYS A 124 -15.88 14.20 19.34
C LYS A 124 -15.64 14.27 20.85
N GLY A 125 -14.38 14.29 21.29
CA GLY A 125 -13.99 14.45 22.69
C GLY A 125 -14.07 15.91 23.16
N GLN A 126 -13.71 16.88 22.31
CA GLN A 126 -13.74 18.30 22.66
C GLN A 126 -15.17 18.87 22.77
N THR A 127 -16.13 18.36 22.00
CA THR A 127 -17.54 18.79 22.09
C THR A 127 -18.26 18.30 23.36
N LYS A 128 -17.63 17.41 24.14
CA LYS A 128 -18.13 16.92 25.42
C LYS A 128 -17.54 17.64 26.64
N ALA A 129 -16.76 18.71 26.46
CA ALA A 129 -16.27 19.49 27.58
C ALA A 129 -17.46 19.95 28.45
N PRO A 130 -17.44 19.69 29.77
CA PRO A 130 -18.55 20.07 30.64
C PRO A 130 -18.75 21.60 30.57
N PRO A 131 -20.00 22.09 30.61
CA PRO A 131 -20.27 23.52 30.61
C PRO A 131 -19.52 24.17 31.76
N ASN A 132 -18.84 25.28 31.45
CA ASN A 132 -18.08 26.10 32.41
C ASN A 132 -18.91 26.28 33.69
N PRO A 133 -18.44 25.84 34.88
CA PRO A 133 -19.18 26.06 36.10
C PRO A 133 -19.33 27.58 36.27
N LYS A 134 -20.59 28.05 36.21
CA LYS A 134 -20.93 29.41 36.63
C LYS A 134 -20.63 29.47 38.12
N TYR A 135 -19.50 30.06 38.49
CA TYR A 135 -19.23 30.39 39.88
C TYR A 135 -20.25 31.43 40.36
N PRO A 136 -20.71 31.31 41.62
CA PRO A 136 -21.78 32.12 42.19
C PRO A 136 -21.43 33.60 42.33
#